data_AF-F7Y8C5-F1
#
_entry.id   AF-F7Y8C5-F1
#
_cell.length_a   1.000
_cell.length_b   1.000
_cell.length_c   1.000
_cell.angle_alpha   90.00
_cell.angle_beta   90.00
_cell.angle_gamma   90.00
#
_symmetry.space_group_name_H-M   'P 1'
#
loop_
_entity.id
_entity.type
_entity.pdbx_description
1 polymer ?
#
loop_
_entity_poly.entity_id
_entity_poly.type
_entity_poly.pdbx_seq_one_letter_code
_entity_poly.pdbx_strand_id
1 'polypeptide(L)'
;MALGRSLCVSMFVAASPALAADDFIEGVYLRSEELCAQAKKDTLQTLIDTGNIVLSAHGLQGVEYNCEFLQVSKATRSPSWAVTAICQEPGYVFPDVLSVTQTSPTQIDLVSVRPIDDESEASGNSGSYYLCEGVALP
;
A
#
# COMPACT_ATOMS: atom_id res chain seq x y z
N MET A 1 53.10 8.44 -40.89
CA MET A 1 51.91 7.70 -40.42
C MET A 1 52.28 6.99 -39.13
N ALA A 2 51.74 7.43 -37.99
CA ALA A 2 51.83 6.73 -36.72
C ALA A 2 50.48 6.90 -36.01
N LEU A 3 49.96 5.77 -35.56
CA LEU A 3 48.57 5.53 -35.16
C LEU A 3 48.43 5.57 -33.63
N GLY A 4 47.31 6.09 -33.14
CA GLY A 4 46.75 5.77 -31.82
C GLY A 4 47.13 6.73 -30.69
N ARG A 5 46.29 7.04 -29.69
CA ARG A 5 45.06 6.39 -29.21
C ARG A 5 44.11 7.49 -28.71
N SER A 6 42.87 7.50 -29.19
CA SER A 6 41.78 8.27 -28.57
C SER A 6 41.32 7.52 -27.33
N LEU A 7 41.53 8.10 -26.14
CA LEU A 7 41.03 7.57 -24.87
C LEU A 7 39.61 8.10 -24.66
N CYS A 8 38.62 7.34 -25.12
CA CYS A 8 37.22 7.53 -24.72
C CYS A 8 37.06 7.09 -23.27
N VAL A 9 37.14 8.03 -22.33
CA VAL A 9 36.73 7.82 -20.93
C VAL A 9 35.21 7.70 -20.92
N SER A 10 34.71 6.46 -20.90
CA SER A 10 33.28 6.21 -20.67
C SER A 10 32.97 6.43 -19.19
N MET A 11 32.29 7.53 -18.87
CA MET A 11 31.64 7.71 -17.58
C MET A 11 30.48 6.72 -17.49
N PHE A 12 30.68 5.60 -16.79
CA PHE A 12 29.57 4.79 -16.29
C PHE A 12 28.88 5.60 -15.19
N VAL A 13 27.80 6.28 -15.55
CA VAL A 13 26.85 6.82 -14.58
C VAL A 13 26.26 5.61 -13.87
N ALA A 14 26.67 5.38 -12.62
CA ALA A 14 26.03 4.42 -11.75
C ALA A 14 24.57 4.88 -11.58
N ALA A 15 23.64 4.19 -12.24
CA ALA A 15 22.23 4.32 -11.92
C ALA A 15 22.09 3.78 -10.49
N SER A 16 22.02 4.68 -9.50
CA SER A 16 21.66 4.29 -8.15
C SER A 16 20.32 3.55 -8.23
N PRO A 17 20.19 2.34 -7.66
CA PRO A 17 18.88 1.73 -7.53
C PRO A 17 18.01 2.75 -6.78
N ALA A 18 16.86 3.09 -7.36
CA ALA A 18 15.84 3.79 -6.59
C ALA A 18 15.66 2.98 -5.32
N LEU A 19 15.86 3.62 -4.16
CA LEU A 19 15.64 2.99 -2.86
C LEU A 19 14.24 2.39 -2.94
N ALA A 20 14.15 1.07 -3.02
CA ALA A 20 12.92 0.37 -2.74
C ALA A 20 12.49 0.92 -1.39
N ALA A 21 11.32 1.58 -1.35
CA ALA A 21 10.77 2.09 -0.12
C ALA A 21 10.87 0.95 0.89
N ASP A 22 11.53 1.17 2.04
CA ASP A 22 11.54 0.19 3.13
C ASP A 22 10.12 -0.37 3.24
N ASP A 23 9.94 -1.67 2.97
CA ASP A 23 8.62 -2.27 2.74
C ASP A 23 7.72 -1.96 3.94
N PHE A 24 6.80 -0.99 3.77
CA PHE A 24 6.03 -0.46 4.90
C PHE A 24 4.77 -1.28 5.20
N ILE A 25 4.37 -2.11 4.24
CA ILE A 25 3.31 -3.11 4.36
C ILE A 25 3.88 -4.42 3.85
N GLU A 26 4.22 -5.29 4.79
CA GLU A 26 4.75 -6.62 4.51
C GLU A 26 3.60 -7.62 4.52
N GLY A 27 2.99 -7.88 3.35
CA GLY A 27 1.94 -8.89 3.19
C GLY A 27 0.50 -8.36 3.14
N VAL A 28 -0.43 -9.20 3.57
CA VAL A 28 -1.88 -8.96 3.51
C VAL A 28 -2.38 -8.59 4.89
N TYR A 29 -3.11 -7.48 4.99
CA TYR A 29 -3.71 -7.03 6.24
C TYR A 29 -5.23 -6.91 6.12
N LEU A 30 -5.95 -7.29 7.17
CA LEU A 30 -7.42 -7.24 7.25
C LEU A 30 -7.88 -6.53 8.52
N ARG A 31 -9.13 -6.06 8.55
CA ARG A 31 -9.66 -5.28 9.68
C ARG A 31 -9.90 -6.09 10.97
N SER A 32 -9.78 -7.41 10.95
CA SER A 32 -9.82 -8.22 12.16
C SER A 32 -9.08 -9.55 12.04
N GLU A 33 -8.74 -10.14 13.17
CA GLU A 33 -8.11 -11.46 13.25
C GLU A 33 -9.06 -12.57 12.76
N GLU A 34 -10.38 -12.43 12.93
CA GLU A 34 -11.37 -13.37 12.41
C GLU A 34 -11.35 -13.41 10.89
N LEU A 35 -11.20 -12.24 10.24
CA LEU A 35 -11.06 -12.17 8.79
C LEU A 35 -9.76 -12.83 8.32
N CYS A 36 -8.66 -12.68 9.08
CA CYS A 36 -7.42 -13.42 8.79
C CYS A 36 -7.60 -14.93 8.94
N ALA A 37 -8.34 -15.39 9.95
CA ALA A 37 -8.64 -16.81 10.12
C ALA A 37 -9.53 -17.35 8.99
N GLN A 38 -10.46 -16.53 8.48
CA GLN A 38 -11.29 -16.87 7.33
C GLN A 38 -10.44 -16.93 6.05
N ALA A 39 -9.52 -15.99 5.84
CA ALA A 39 -8.63 -15.94 4.69
C ALA A 39 -7.72 -17.17 4.55
N LYS A 40 -7.43 -17.84 5.67
CA LYS A 40 -6.67 -19.09 5.70
C LYS A 40 -7.51 -20.32 5.33
N LYS A 41 -8.82 -20.27 5.58
CA LYS A 41 -9.75 -21.36 5.27
C LYS A 41 -10.23 -21.29 3.83
N ASP A 42 -10.53 -20.07 3.39
CA ASP A 42 -10.97 -19.75 2.03
C ASP A 42 -9.82 -19.11 1.24
N THR A 43 -10.17 -18.37 0.18
CA THR A 43 -9.21 -17.54 -0.56
C THR A 43 -9.38 -16.08 -0.23
N LEU A 44 -8.31 -15.29 -0.38
CA LEU A 44 -8.38 -13.82 -0.23
C LEU A 44 -9.41 -13.20 -1.19
N GLN A 45 -9.55 -13.75 -2.40
CA GLN A 45 -10.54 -13.29 -3.37
C GLN A 45 -11.97 -13.45 -2.85
N THR A 46 -12.29 -14.56 -2.18
CA THR A 46 -13.62 -14.78 -1.59
C THR A 46 -13.96 -13.73 -0.52
N LEU A 47 -12.98 -13.27 0.25
CA LEU A 47 -13.16 -12.19 1.21
C LEU A 47 -13.44 -10.85 0.53
N ILE A 48 -12.72 -10.56 -0.55
CA ILE A 48 -12.94 -9.36 -1.37
C ILE A 48 -14.36 -9.39 -1.95
N ASP A 49 -14.76 -10.51 -2.55
CA ASP A 49 -16.07 -10.70 -3.18
C ASP A 49 -17.24 -10.59 -2.18
N THR A 50 -16.98 -10.84 -0.89
CA THR A 50 -17.95 -10.68 0.20
C THR A 50 -17.98 -9.27 0.79
N GLY A 51 -17.25 -8.33 0.19
CA GLY A 51 -17.27 -6.91 0.53
C GLY A 51 -16.23 -6.47 1.55
N ASN A 52 -15.24 -7.31 1.89
CA ASN A 52 -14.18 -6.93 2.81
C ASN A 52 -13.09 -6.13 2.09
N ILE A 53 -12.48 -5.20 2.82
CA ILE A 53 -11.31 -4.45 2.36
C ILE A 53 -10.03 -5.18 2.79
N VAL A 54 -9.16 -5.38 1.81
CA VAL A 54 -7.82 -5.92 1.95
C VAL A 54 -6.82 -4.78 1.84
N LEU A 55 -5.87 -4.70 2.77
CA LEU A 55 -4.72 -3.81 2.67
C LEU A 55 -3.48 -4.60 2.28
N SER A 56 -2.71 -4.05 1.33
CA SER A 56 -1.45 -4.61 0.85
C SER A 56 -0.47 -3.50 0.48
N ALA A 57 0.74 -3.88 0.05
CA ALA A 57 1.72 -2.93 -0.49
C ALA A 57 1.21 -2.12 -1.70
N HIS A 58 0.23 -2.66 -2.45
CA HIS A 58 -0.38 -1.98 -3.60
C HIS A 58 -1.47 -1.00 -3.21
N GLY A 59 -1.99 -1.13 -1.98
CA GLY A 59 -3.05 -0.29 -1.45
C GLY A 59 -4.25 -1.08 -0.94
N LEU A 60 -5.43 -0.49 -1.08
CA LEU A 60 -6.68 -1.04 -0.54
C LEU A 60 -7.51 -1.64 -1.66
N GLN A 61 -8.04 -2.84 -1.46
CA GLN A 61 -8.85 -3.53 -2.45
C GLN A 61 -10.13 -4.10 -1.81
N GLY A 62 -11.26 -3.88 -2.48
CA GLY A 62 -12.56 -4.45 -2.19
C GLY A 62 -13.28 -4.83 -3.50
N VAL A 63 -14.51 -5.33 -3.40
CA VAL A 63 -15.28 -5.82 -4.56
C VAL A 63 -15.49 -4.75 -5.64
N GLU A 64 -15.86 -3.53 -5.23
CA GLU A 64 -16.12 -2.38 -6.11
C GLU A 64 -15.23 -1.20 -5.74
N TYR A 65 -14.19 -1.46 -4.95
CA TYR A 65 -13.32 -0.45 -4.37
C TYR A 65 -11.86 -0.78 -4.66
N ASN A 66 -11.09 0.21 -5.11
CA ASN A 66 -9.65 0.07 -5.23
C ASN A 66 -8.98 1.40 -4.91
N CYS A 67 -7.97 1.39 -4.06
CA CYS A 67 -7.05 2.52 -3.87
C CYS A 67 -5.63 2.06 -4.17
N GLU A 68 -5.08 2.56 -5.26
CA GLU A 68 -3.69 2.34 -5.64
C GLU A 68 -2.77 3.33 -4.92
N PHE A 69 -1.76 2.82 -4.22
CA PHE A 69 -0.72 3.64 -3.63
C PHE A 69 0.29 4.10 -4.69
N LEU A 70 0.47 5.41 -4.83
CA LEU A 70 1.31 6.01 -5.87
C LEU A 70 2.66 6.51 -5.34
N GLN A 71 2.65 7.23 -4.21
CA GLN A 71 3.88 7.73 -3.59
C GLN A 71 3.85 7.43 -2.11
N VAL A 72 4.97 6.92 -1.60
CA VAL A 72 5.13 6.55 -0.20
C VAL A 72 6.39 7.23 0.32
N SER A 73 6.25 7.99 1.40
CA SER A 73 7.35 8.71 2.03
C SER A 73 7.45 8.37 3.52
N LYS A 74 8.57 7.78 3.93
CA LYS A 74 8.82 7.36 5.31
C LYS A 74 9.18 8.56 6.18
N ALA A 75 8.53 8.66 7.35
CA ALA A 75 8.89 9.63 8.36
C ALA A 75 10.21 9.26 9.04
N THR A 76 11.04 10.26 9.35
CA THR A 76 12.36 10.04 9.98
C THR A 76 12.31 9.92 11.49
N ARG A 77 11.17 10.24 12.12
CA ARG A 77 11.00 10.35 13.58
C ARG A 77 9.79 9.59 14.13
N SER A 78 9.10 8.83 13.30
CA SER A 78 7.97 7.98 13.70
C SER A 78 7.91 6.74 12.80
N PRO A 79 7.30 5.64 13.24
CA PRO A 79 7.07 4.45 12.41
C PRO A 79 5.88 4.69 11.47
N SER A 80 5.94 5.77 10.70
CA SER A 80 4.83 6.23 9.86
C SER A 80 5.29 6.59 8.45
N TRP A 81 4.35 6.53 7.52
CA TRP A 81 4.51 6.91 6.12
C TRP A 81 3.38 7.84 5.71
N ALA A 82 3.73 8.87 4.94
CA ALA A 82 2.77 9.65 4.19
C ALA A 82 2.60 8.97 2.82
N VAL A 83 1.37 8.62 2.47
CA VAL A 83 1.02 7.92 1.24
C VAL A 83 0.07 8.78 0.43
N THR A 84 0.35 8.95 -0.86
CA THR A 84 -0.63 9.47 -1.82
C THR A 84 -1.20 8.31 -2.62
N ALA A 85 -2.51 8.31 -2.80
CA ALA A 85 -3.24 7.24 -3.46
C ALA A 85 -4.26 7.77 -4.46
N ILE A 86 -4.60 6.96 -5.46
CA ILE A 86 -5.76 7.17 -6.32
C ILE A 86 -6.76 6.08 -6.02
N CYS A 87 -7.93 6.49 -5.55
CA CYS A 87 -9.03 5.63 -5.19
C CYS A 87 -10.14 5.68 -6.24
N GLN A 88 -10.80 4.55 -6.42
CA GLN A 88 -11.86 4.35 -7.38
C GLN A 88 -13.01 3.57 -6.75
N GLU A 89 -14.20 4.07 -7.01
CA GLU A 89 -15.51 3.47 -6.76
C GLU A 89 -16.29 3.47 -8.08
N PRO A 90 -17.45 2.77 -8.18
CA PRO A 90 -18.23 2.76 -9.41
C PRO A 90 -18.64 4.18 -9.84
N GLY A 91 -18.08 4.64 -10.96
CA GLY A 91 -18.39 5.95 -11.54
C GLY A 91 -17.64 7.14 -10.92
N TYR A 92 -16.71 6.91 -9.99
CA TYR A 92 -15.99 7.98 -9.30
C TYR A 92 -14.52 7.63 -9.04
N VAL A 93 -13.61 8.55 -9.39
CA VAL A 93 -12.16 8.43 -9.15
C VAL A 93 -11.70 9.68 -8.41
N PHE A 94 -10.94 9.50 -7.34
CA PHE A 94 -10.54 10.60 -6.46
C PHE A 94 -9.17 10.35 -5.84
N PRO A 95 -8.39 11.40 -5.55
CA PRO A 95 -7.17 11.27 -4.78
C PRO A 95 -7.47 11.11 -3.29
N ASP A 96 -6.62 10.36 -2.59
CA ASP A 96 -6.56 10.32 -1.13
C ASP A 96 -5.11 10.52 -0.66
N VAL A 97 -4.96 11.08 0.54
CA VAL A 97 -3.67 11.16 1.24
C VAL A 97 -3.84 10.48 2.58
N LEU A 98 -3.01 9.46 2.81
CA LEU A 98 -3.08 8.59 3.97
C LEU A 98 -1.84 8.77 4.84
N SER A 99 -2.03 8.76 6.15
CA SER A 99 -1.00 8.40 7.10
C SER A 99 -1.10 6.90 7.34
N VAL A 100 0.00 6.17 7.16
CA VAL A 100 0.11 4.76 7.50
C VAL A 100 1.07 4.66 8.67
N THR A 101 0.66 4.07 9.79
CA THR A 101 1.49 3.98 10.99
C THR A 101 1.55 2.55 11.46
N GLN A 102 2.76 2.01 11.59
CA GLN A 102 2.96 0.70 12.20
C GLN A 102 2.86 0.86 13.72
N THR A 103 1.79 0.33 14.30
CA THR A 103 1.53 0.41 15.75
C THR A 103 2.12 -0.77 16.51
N SER A 104 2.26 -1.91 15.84
CA SER A 104 2.98 -3.08 16.32
C SER A 104 3.55 -3.89 15.14
N PRO A 105 4.36 -4.94 15.36
CA PRO A 105 4.86 -5.77 14.26
C PRO A 105 3.78 -6.39 13.38
N THR A 106 2.56 -6.56 13.89
CA THR A 106 1.43 -7.19 13.17
C THR A 106 0.24 -6.25 12.98
N GLN A 107 0.37 -4.96 13.31
CA GLN A 107 -0.74 -4.01 13.23
C GLN A 107 -0.31 -2.68 12.61
N ILE A 108 -1.16 -2.21 11.70
CA ILE A 108 -1.00 -0.95 11.01
C ILE A 108 -2.30 -0.14 11.15
N ASP A 109 -2.16 1.15 11.45
CA ASP A 109 -3.26 2.10 11.41
C ASP A 109 -3.15 2.98 10.16
N LEU A 110 -4.25 3.06 9.43
CA LEU A 110 -4.45 4.01 8.34
C LEU A 110 -5.30 5.18 8.84
N VAL A 111 -4.95 6.38 8.39
CA VAL A 111 -5.76 7.58 8.58
C VAL A 111 -5.80 8.35 7.27
N SER A 112 -6.98 8.49 6.69
CA SER A 112 -7.24 9.37 5.54
C SER A 112 -7.42 10.81 5.98
N VAL A 113 -6.91 11.74 5.18
CA VAL A 113 -7.18 13.17 5.36
C VAL A 113 -8.53 13.60 4.80
N ARG A 114 -9.21 12.74 4.03
CA ARG A 114 -10.54 13.09 3.51
C ARG A 114 -11.51 13.25 4.69
N PRO A 115 -12.30 14.34 4.71
CA PRO A 115 -13.37 14.46 5.68
C PRO A 115 -14.36 13.31 5.49
N ILE A 116 -14.88 12.80 6.60
CA ILE A 116 -15.99 11.86 6.60
C ILE A 116 -17.23 12.73 6.36
N ASP A 117 -17.67 12.86 5.11
CA ASP A 117 -18.93 13.54 4.82
C ASP A 117 -20.08 12.57 5.14
N ASP A 118 -20.99 13.00 6.03
CA ASP A 118 -22.05 12.21 6.68
C ASP A 118 -23.09 11.56 5.73
N GLU A 119 -23.02 11.80 4.42
CA GLU A 119 -24.02 11.32 3.43
C GLU A 119 -23.53 10.20 2.50
N SER A 120 -22.26 9.79 2.60
CA SER A 120 -21.80 8.54 1.99
C SER A 120 -21.66 7.50 3.10
N GLU A 121 -22.72 6.71 3.30
CA GLU A 121 -22.63 5.57 4.21
C GLU A 121 -21.47 4.66 3.75
N ALA A 122 -20.50 4.49 4.66
CA ALA A 122 -19.37 3.57 4.64
C ALA A 122 -18.04 4.07 4.04
N SER A 123 -16.99 3.83 4.84
CA SER A 123 -15.60 3.61 4.41
C SER A 123 -14.73 4.83 4.13
N GLY A 124 -14.44 5.60 5.19
CA GLY A 124 -13.11 6.21 5.25
C GLY A 124 -12.03 5.11 5.15
N ASN A 125 -10.95 5.36 4.41
CA ASN A 125 -9.78 4.47 4.36
C ASN A 125 -9.09 4.28 5.72
N SER A 126 -9.48 5.12 6.68
CA SER A 126 -9.04 5.06 8.06
C SER A 126 -9.49 3.77 8.76
N GLY A 127 -8.62 3.24 9.61
CA GLY A 127 -8.90 2.06 10.43
C GLY A 127 -7.63 1.31 10.81
N SER A 128 -7.77 0.35 11.71
CA SER A 128 -6.71 -0.58 12.08
C SER A 128 -6.79 -1.84 11.22
N TYR A 129 -5.63 -2.32 10.80
CA TYR A 129 -5.46 -3.52 9.99
C TYR A 129 -4.42 -4.43 10.62
N TYR A 130 -4.65 -5.73 10.55
CA TYR A 130 -3.87 -6.79 11.20
C TYR A 130 -3.24 -7.70 10.15
N LEU A 131 -1.96 -8.01 10.32
CA LEU A 131 -1.21 -8.88 9.42
C LEU A 131 -1.77 -10.30 9.44
N CYS A 132 -2.20 -10.79 8.28
CA CYS A 132 -2.66 -12.15 8.11
C CYS A 132 -1.49 -13.06 7.70
N GLU A 133 -0.71 -13.52 8.68
CA GLU A 133 0.44 -14.41 8.42
C GLU A 133 0.06 -15.65 7.62
N GLY A 134 0.79 -15.94 6.54
CA GLY A 134 0.55 -17.10 5.68
C GLY A 134 -0.58 -16.91 4.66
N VAL A 135 -1.17 -15.72 4.57
CA VAL A 135 -2.06 -15.33 3.47
C VAL A 135 -1.24 -14.54 2.45
N ALA A 136 -1.22 -15.02 1.21
CA ALA A 136 -0.52 -14.36 0.11
C ALA A 136 -1.49 -13.51 -0.71
N LEU A 137 -0.95 -12.48 -1.37
CA LEU A 137 -1.65 -11.81 -2.45
C LEU A 137 -1.88 -12.79 -3.61
N PRO A 138 -3.03 -12.70 -4.32
CA PRO A 138 -3.28 -13.47 -5.53
C PRO A 138 -2.28 -13.16 -6.66
#